data_AF-S4PRZ3-F1
#
_entry.id   AF-S4PRZ3-F1
#
_cell.length_a   1.000
_cell.length_b   1.000
_cell.length_c   1.000
_cell.angle_alpha   90.00
_cell.angle_beta   90.00
_cell.angle_gamma   90.00
#
_symmetry.space_group_name_H-M   'P 1'
#
loop_
_entity.id
_entity.type
_entity.pdbx_description
1 polymer ?
#
loop_
_entity_poly.entity_id
_entity_poly.type
_entity_poly.pdbx_seq_one_letter_code
_entity_poly.pdbx_strand_id
1 'polypeptide(L)' 'CDPIFVKMLKLYEVEIIVAIGKFCETRARKAIKKYLLSNSIKILYLSHPSPRSVNNNNWEEKALGELK' A
#
# COMPACT_ATOMS: atom_id res chain seq x y z
N CYS A 1 -12.71 2.44 8.29
CA CYS A 1 -12.20 1.65 7.14
C CYS A 1 -11.33 0.47 7.56
N ASP A 2 -10.38 0.66 8.49
CA ASP A 2 -9.40 -0.37 8.88
C ASP A 2 -9.98 -1.76 9.22
N PRO A 3 -11.12 -1.90 9.94
CA PRO A 3 -11.69 -3.22 10.22
C PRO A 3 -12.16 -3.96 8.95
N ILE A 4 -12.75 -3.23 8.00
CA ILE A 4 -13.20 -3.81 6.71
C ILE A 4 -12.00 -4.13 5.83
N PHE A 5 -11.01 -3.25 5.80
CA PHE A 5 -9.75 -3.49 5.09
C PHE A 5 -9.09 -4.79 5.55
N VAL A 6 -8.96 -4.99 6.87
CA VAL A 6 -8.37 -6.22 7.43
C VAL A 6 -9.22 -7.46 7.14
N LYS A 7 -10.57 -7.34 7.15
CA LYS A 7 -11.44 -8.44 6.74
C LYS A 7 -11.19 -8.84 5.28
N MET A 8 -11.01 -7.87 4.39
CA MET A 8 -10.68 -8.14 2.98
C MET A 8 -9.31 -8.82 2.84
N LEU A 9 -8.28 -8.36 3.56
CA LEU A 9 -6.96 -9.00 3.53
C LEU A 9 -7.00 -10.47 3.93
N LYS A 10 -7.82 -10.81 4.93
CA LYS A 10 -8.02 -12.20 5.37
C LYS A 10 -8.82 -13.02 4.36
N LEU A 11 -9.87 -12.43 3.79
CA LEU A 11 -10.75 -13.10 2.82
C LEU A 11 -9.99 -13.51 1.55
N TYR A 12 -9.10 -12.64 1.06
CA TYR A 12 -8.31 -12.88 -0.15
C TYR A 12 -6.94 -13.50 0.14
N GLU A 13 -6.65 -13.88 1.38
CA GLU A 13 -5.37 -14.47 1.79
C GLU A 13 -4.15 -13.68 1.26
N VAL A 14 -4.22 -12.35 1.38
CA VAL A 14 -3.26 -11.45 0.73
C VAL A 14 -1.86 -11.60 1.31
N GLU A 15 -0.88 -11.90 0.45
CA GLU A 15 0.54 -11.94 0.81
C GLU A 15 1.26 -10.60 0.57
N ILE A 16 0.84 -9.85 -0.46
CA ILE A 16 1.48 -8.59 -0.87
C ILE A 16 0.43 -7.49 -1.04
N ILE A 17 0.67 -6.34 -0.43
CA ILE A 17 -0.09 -5.11 -0.63
C ILE A 17 0.77 -4.10 -1.35
N VAL A 18 0.28 -3.56 -2.47
CA VAL A 18 0.89 -2.40 -3.13
C VAL A 18 0.13 -1.15 -2.70
N ALA A 19 0.78 -0.33 -1.88
CA ALA A 19 0.21 0.88 -1.34
C ALA A 19 0.49 2.10 -2.25
N ILE A 20 -0.56 2.61 -2.89
CA ILE A 20 -0.46 3.76 -3.79
C ILE A 20 -0.50 5.07 -2.98
N GLY A 21 0.65 5.70 -2.84
CA GLY A 21 0.84 6.94 -2.11
C GLY A 21 1.08 6.75 -0.60
N LYS A 22 1.67 7.78 0.00
CA LYS A 22 2.18 7.71 1.39
C LYS A 22 1.08 7.51 2.43
N PHE A 23 -0.09 8.08 2.18
CA PHE A 23 -1.26 7.90 3.03
C PHE A 23 -1.66 6.42 3.12
N CYS A 24 -1.84 5.77 1.97
CA CYS A 24 -2.23 4.36 1.89
C CYS A 24 -1.21 3.46 2.58
N GLU A 25 0.09 3.69 2.35
CA GLU A 25 1.16 2.91 2.97
C GLU A 25 1.10 3.02 4.51
N THR A 26 0.96 4.24 5.01
CA THR A 26 0.93 4.52 6.45
C THR A 26 -0.32 3.93 7.11
N ARG A 27 -1.49 4.02 6.45
CA ARG A 27 -2.74 3.44 6.94
C ARG A 27 -2.69 1.91 6.92
N ALA A 28 -2.17 1.30 5.85
CA ALA A 28 -2.03 -0.15 5.75
C ALA A 28 -1.12 -0.70 6.87
N ARG A 29 0.06 -0.09 7.07
CA ARG A 29 0.98 -0.45 8.17
C ARG A 29 0.32 -0.34 9.54
N LYS A 30 -0.42 0.74 9.81
CA LYS A 30 -1.13 0.93 11.09
C LYS A 30 -2.24 -0.11 11.28
N ALA A 31 -3.03 -0.39 10.25
CA ALA A 31 -4.12 -1.36 10.33
C ALA A 31 -3.57 -2.78 10.54
N ILE A 32 -2.54 -3.19 9.81
CA ILE A 32 -1.92 -4.52 9.96
C ILE A 32 -1.32 -4.66 11.35
N LYS A 33 -0.53 -3.69 11.81
CA LYS A 33 0.05 -3.71 13.17
C LYS A 33 -1.01 -3.82 14.25
N LYS A 34 -2.17 -3.19 14.07
CA LYS A 34 -3.26 -3.18 15.06
C LYS A 34 -4.10 -4.46 15.07
N TYR A 35 -4.38 -5.04 13.91
CA TYR A 35 -5.39 -6.11 13.77
C TYR A 35 -4.83 -7.46 13.28
N LEU A 36 -3.57 -7.51 12.85
CA LEU A 36 -2.90 -8.63 12.20
C LEU A 36 -1.46 -8.78 12.73
N LEU A 37 -1.33 -8.96 14.06
CA LEU A 37 -0.06 -8.95 14.81
C LEU A 37 0.98 -10.00 14.35
N SER A 38 0.55 -11.07 13.67
CA SER A 38 1.40 -12.20 13.27
C SER A 38 1.46 -12.41 11.75
N ASN A 39 0.93 -11.49 10.94
CA ASN A 39 0.76 -11.72 9.51
C ASN A 39 2.00 -11.30 8.71
N SER A 40 2.49 -12.18 7.84
CA SER A 40 3.65 -11.99 6.95
C SER A 40 3.37 -11.12 5.72
N ILE A 41 2.36 -10.24 5.78
CA ILE A 41 1.97 -9.45 4.60
C ILE A 41 3.07 -8.43 4.28
N LYS A 42 3.63 -8.53 3.08
CA LYS A 42 4.61 -7.57 2.56
C LYS A 42 3.87 -6.33 2.05
N ILE A 43 4.29 -5.15 2.50
CA ILE A 43 3.75 -3.88 1.99
C ILE A 43 4.80 -3.23 1.09
N LEU A 44 4.49 -3.14 -0.20
CA LEU A 44 5.23 -2.39 -1.19
C LEU A 44 4.64 -0.98 -1.30
N TYR A 45 5.49 -0.01 -1.62
CA TYR A 45 5.06 1.36 -1.87
C TYR A 45 5.07 1.63 -3.37
N LEU A 46 4.06 2.34 -3.84
CA LEU A 46 4.03 2.91 -5.18
C LEU A 46 3.68 4.39 -5.08
N SER A 47 4.39 5.25 -5.79
CA SER A 47 4.09 6.67 -5.88
C SER A 47 2.68 6.90 -6.42
N HIS A 48 2.00 7.96 -5.97
CA HIS A 48 0.61 8.21 -6.36
C HIS A 48 0.53 8.87 -7.75
N PRO A 49 -0.29 8.36 -8.68
CA PRO A 49 -0.37 8.84 -10.07
C PRO A 49 -1.05 10.21 -10.25
N SER A 50 -1.33 10.94 -9.16
CA SER A 50 -2.10 12.17 -9.26
C SER A 50 -1.29 13.23 -10.01
N PRO A 51 -1.89 14.00 -10.93
CA PRO A 51 -1.21 15.14 -11.55
C PRO A 51 -0.92 16.25 -10.53
N ARG A 52 -1.56 16.22 -9.35
CA ARG A 52 -1.30 17.13 -8.23
C ARG A 52 -0.10 16.71 -7.38
N SER A 53 0.45 15.51 -7.61
CA SER A 53 1.68 15.07 -6.94
C SER A 53 2.85 15.95 -7.41
N VAL A 54 3.61 16.51 -6.48
CA VAL A 54 4.76 17.37 -6.81
C VAL A 54 5.78 16.56 -7.63
N ASN A 55 6.26 17.15 -8.72
CA ASN A 55 7.27 16.58 -9.61
C ASN A 55 6.89 15.21 -10.21
N ASN A 56 5.61 15.01 -10.57
CA ASN A 56 5.09 13.73 -11.06
C ASN A 56 5.03 13.62 -12.60
N ASN A 57 6.01 14.20 -13.30
CA ASN A 57 6.05 14.22 -14.77
C ASN A 57 6.48 12.89 -15.41
N ASN A 58 7.06 12.00 -14.62
CA ASN A 58 7.58 10.69 -15.04
C ASN A 58 7.09 9.57 -14.12
N TRP A 59 5.80 9.59 -13.79
CA TRP A 59 5.20 8.66 -12.82
C TRP A 59 5.46 7.19 -13.18
N GLU A 60 5.33 6.82 -14.46
CA GLU A 60 5.50 5.45 -14.93
C GLU A 60 6.91 4.91 -14.64
N GLU A 61 7.95 5.67 -14.95
CA GLU A 61 9.34 5.30 -14.67
C GLU A 61 9.59 5.13 -13.17
N LYS A 62 9.04 6.05 -12.34
CA LYS A 62 9.14 5.98 -10.88
C LYS A 62 8.44 4.74 -10.33
N ALA A 63 7.21 4.50 -10.79
CA ALA A 63 6.40 3.35 -10.38
C ALA A 63 7.10 2.02 -10.72
N LEU A 64 7.65 1.90 -11.93
CA LEU A 64 8.44 0.73 -12.34
C LEU A 64 9.72 0.56 -11.51
N GLY A 65 10.38 1.66 -11.13
CA GLY A 65 11.56 1.63 -10.25
C GLY A 65 11.25 1.16 -8.82
N GLU A 66 10.06 1.46 -8.31
CA GLU A 66 9.61 1.10 -6.94
C GLU A 66 9.10 -0.34 -6.83
N LEU A 67 8.75 -0.97 -7.96
CA LEU A 67 8.25 -2.35 -8.05
C LEU A 67 9.31 -3.39 -8.42
N LYS A 68 10.52 -2.96 -8.76
CA LYS A 68 11.68 -3.84 -8.95
C LYS A 68 12.22 -4.32 -7.61
#